data_AF-A0A669Q691-F1
#
_entry.id   AF-A0A669Q691-F1
#
_cell.length_a   1.000
_cell.length_b   1.000
_cell.length_c   1.000
_cell.angle_alpha   90.00
_cell.angle_beta   90.00
_cell.angle_gamma   90.00
#
_symmetry.space_group_name_H-M   'P 1'
#
loop_
_entity.id
_entity.type
_entity.pdbx_description
1 polymer ?
#
loop_
_entity_poly.entity_id
_entity_poly.type
_entity_poly.pdbx_seq_one_letter_code
_entity_poly.pdbx_strand_id
1 'polypeptide(L)'
;MNLEISRMAHSLNEWLWQHEFWLPPGITWEDMKESEDIHYPKPRDLLLSIPFALILVVIRCVFERAIALPLSAKLGVKDKLRPKAQSISILEAFYTVNCKNPKEGELISLAKQCDLPVRKVERWFRRRRNTDRPSLSKKFCEACWRFAFYIVSFFTGLAVLYDKPWLWDHRECWTGYPQQPLQPSLFWYYMLELSFYCSLVFTLPFDVKRKDFKEQIVHHAATIFLISFSYCANYIRIGTLVMVIHDASDCFLEPTKIFNYMKWKKTCDSLFMIFSAVFLISRLVIFPYTVLYNTYYYSMEIFQPFFGYYFVNALLITLQLLHIFWSCLIIHMVYKFMLQGTMEKDMRSETEESDVDEERENMMEKEKNGIVHFSNVTSSNYIQRNGSEPLNNRAYLTNGHVKER
;
A
#
# COMPACT_ATOMS: atom_id res chain seq x y z
N MET A 1 10.84 -1.00 -43.64
CA MET A 1 10.48 -0.80 -42.23
C MET A 1 9.43 -1.80 -41.74
N ASN A 2 8.20 -1.87 -42.29
CA ASN A 2 7.17 -2.81 -41.80
C ASN A 2 7.51 -4.31 -41.99
N LEU A 3 8.16 -4.68 -43.09
CA LEU A 3 8.54 -6.08 -43.36
C LEU A 3 9.66 -6.60 -42.45
N GLU A 4 10.66 -5.77 -42.17
CA GLU A 4 11.76 -6.12 -41.25
C GLU A 4 11.27 -6.21 -39.81
N ILE A 5 10.42 -5.28 -39.37
CA ILE A 5 9.79 -5.34 -38.05
C ILE A 5 8.94 -6.61 -37.92
N SER A 6 8.15 -6.95 -38.95
CA SER A 6 7.35 -8.18 -38.96
C SER A 6 8.21 -9.44 -38.91
N ARG A 7 9.34 -9.47 -39.62
CA ARG A 7 10.27 -10.61 -39.62
C ARG A 7 11.00 -10.76 -38.29
N MET A 8 11.42 -9.64 -37.69
CA MET A 8 12.02 -9.64 -36.35
C MET A 8 11.01 -10.10 -35.30
N ALA A 9 9.77 -9.61 -35.35
CA ALA A 9 8.71 -10.03 -34.44
C ALA A 9 8.40 -11.53 -34.57
N HIS A 10 8.35 -12.06 -35.79
CA HIS A 10 8.16 -13.49 -36.02
C HIS A 10 9.33 -14.33 -35.47
N SER A 11 10.57 -13.92 -35.76
CA SER A 11 11.77 -14.59 -35.26
C SER A 11 11.85 -14.59 -33.73
N LEU A 12 11.54 -13.45 -33.10
CA LEU A 12 11.46 -13.33 -31.64
C LEU A 12 10.35 -14.21 -31.06
N ASN A 13 9.21 -14.30 -31.74
CA ASN A 13 8.11 -15.15 -31.32
C ASN A 13 8.47 -16.64 -31.39
N GLU A 14 9.10 -17.09 -32.47
CA GLU A 14 9.58 -18.47 -32.60
C GLU A 14 10.64 -18.81 -31.56
N TRP A 15 11.59 -17.90 -31.31
CA TRP A 15 12.60 -18.07 -30.27
C TRP A 15 11.98 -18.13 -28.86
N LEU A 16 11.05 -17.22 -28.55
CA LEU A 16 10.41 -17.17 -27.24
C LEU A 16 9.55 -18.41 -26.98
N TRP A 17 8.86 -18.92 -27.99
CA TRP A 17 7.97 -20.10 -27.88
C TRP A 17 8.67 -21.43 -28.19
N GLN A 18 9.99 -21.51 -28.05
CA GLN A 18 10.67 -22.81 -28.05
C GLN A 18 10.16 -23.67 -26.89
N HIS A 19 9.72 -24.89 -27.19
CA HIS A 19 9.07 -25.77 -26.21
C HIS A 19 9.97 -26.08 -25.00
N GLU A 20 11.29 -26.15 -25.18
CA GLU A 20 12.27 -26.36 -24.11
C GLU A 20 12.23 -25.32 -22.97
N PHE A 21 11.75 -24.09 -23.26
CA PHE A 21 11.62 -23.05 -22.23
C PHE A 21 10.38 -23.22 -21.36
N TRP A 22 9.32 -23.81 -21.90
CA TRP A 22 7.98 -23.81 -21.31
C TRP A 22 7.49 -25.19 -20.89
N LEU A 23 8.01 -26.25 -21.50
CA LEU A 23 7.56 -27.62 -21.33
C LEU A 23 8.71 -28.52 -20.83
N PRO A 24 8.38 -29.61 -20.10
CA PRO A 24 9.36 -30.62 -19.73
C PRO A 24 10.06 -31.27 -20.93
N PRO A 25 11.27 -31.83 -20.73
CA PRO A 25 11.98 -32.58 -21.76
C PRO A 25 11.13 -33.73 -22.33
N GLY A 26 11.06 -33.83 -23.65
CA GLY A 26 10.31 -34.86 -24.36
C GLY A 26 8.85 -34.51 -24.69
N ILE A 27 8.38 -33.32 -24.31
CA ILE A 27 7.03 -32.83 -24.64
C ILE A 27 7.12 -31.60 -25.54
N THR A 28 6.25 -31.53 -26.54
CA THR A 28 6.18 -30.44 -27.51
C THR A 28 4.83 -29.73 -27.45
N TRP A 29 4.73 -28.57 -28.11
CA TRP A 29 3.43 -27.90 -28.29
C TRP A 29 2.43 -28.72 -29.09
N GLU A 30 2.87 -29.74 -29.83
CA GLU A 30 1.97 -30.64 -30.55
C GLU A 30 1.18 -31.56 -29.61
N ASP A 31 1.78 -31.92 -28.48
CA ASP A 31 1.14 -32.71 -27.42
C ASP A 31 0.11 -31.90 -26.62
N MET A 32 0.09 -30.58 -26.84
CA MET A 32 -0.82 -29.59 -26.26
C MET A 32 -1.82 -29.05 -27.31
N LYS A 33 -2.04 -29.78 -28.41
CA LYS A 33 -3.03 -29.40 -29.43
C LYS A 33 -4.45 -29.46 -28.86
N GLU A 34 -5.22 -28.43 -29.18
CA GLU A 34 -6.63 -28.36 -28.79
C GLU A 34 -7.47 -29.40 -29.53
N SER A 35 -8.54 -29.85 -28.87
CA SER A 35 -9.64 -30.59 -29.48
C SER A 35 -10.95 -29.83 -29.25
N GLU A 36 -12.06 -30.27 -29.84
CA GLU A 36 -13.38 -29.63 -29.64
C GLU A 36 -13.78 -29.54 -28.16
N ASP A 37 -13.30 -30.46 -27.33
CA ASP A 37 -13.63 -30.55 -25.90
C ASP A 37 -12.50 -30.08 -24.97
N ILE A 38 -11.27 -29.88 -25.48
CA ILE A 38 -10.07 -29.58 -24.68
C ILE A 38 -9.40 -28.30 -25.16
N HIS A 39 -9.40 -27.31 -24.27
CA HIS A 39 -8.72 -26.02 -24.45
C HIS A 39 -7.57 -25.86 -23.47
N TYR A 40 -6.48 -25.26 -23.94
CA TYR A 40 -5.30 -24.93 -23.12
C TYR A 40 -5.09 -23.42 -23.06
N PRO A 41 -4.44 -22.90 -22.00
CA PRO A 41 -4.13 -21.49 -21.90
C PRO A 41 -3.28 -21.00 -23.08
N LYS A 42 -3.69 -19.90 -23.72
CA LYS A 42 -2.91 -19.29 -24.80
C LYS A 42 -2.33 -17.96 -24.36
N PRO A 43 -1.05 -17.69 -24.62
CA PRO A 43 -0.39 -16.45 -24.21
C PRO A 43 -1.10 -15.18 -24.69
N ARG A 44 -1.74 -15.25 -25.87
CA ARG A 44 -2.53 -14.15 -26.45
C ARG A 44 -3.76 -13.79 -25.62
N ASP A 45 -4.30 -14.71 -24.83
CA ASP A 45 -5.46 -14.44 -23.99
C ASP A 45 -5.14 -13.41 -22.91
N LEU A 46 -3.89 -13.37 -22.44
CA LEU A 46 -3.44 -12.38 -21.47
C LEU A 46 -3.58 -10.94 -21.98
N LEU A 47 -3.63 -10.71 -23.30
CA LEU A 47 -3.86 -9.38 -23.86
C LEU A 47 -5.27 -8.85 -23.51
N LEU A 48 -6.23 -9.72 -23.20
CA LEU A 48 -7.55 -9.33 -22.72
C LEU A 48 -7.49 -8.65 -21.34
N SER A 49 -6.44 -8.88 -20.56
CA SER A 49 -6.26 -8.21 -19.27
C SER A 49 -6.09 -6.69 -19.40
N ILE A 50 -5.59 -6.19 -20.54
CA ILE A 50 -5.38 -4.76 -20.76
C ILE A 50 -6.71 -3.99 -20.88
N PRO A 51 -7.64 -4.34 -21.79
CA PRO A 51 -8.94 -3.67 -21.85
C PRO A 51 -9.74 -3.86 -20.55
N PHE A 52 -9.68 -5.04 -19.91
CA PHE A 52 -10.33 -5.24 -18.60
C PHE A 52 -9.71 -4.37 -17.50
N ALA A 53 -8.39 -4.19 -17.47
CA ALA A 53 -7.73 -3.27 -16.55
C ALA A 53 -8.19 -1.83 -16.76
N LEU A 54 -8.33 -1.38 -18.01
CA LEU A 54 -8.86 -0.04 -18.31
C LEU A 54 -10.32 0.11 -17.86
N ILE A 55 -11.14 -0.91 -18.06
CA ILE A 55 -12.52 -0.94 -17.54
C ILE A 55 -12.51 -0.84 -16.01
N LEU A 56 -11.66 -1.60 -15.32
CA LEU A 56 -11.50 -1.53 -13.86
C LEU A 56 -11.06 -0.13 -13.39
N VAL A 57 -10.20 0.57 -14.13
CA VAL A 57 -9.83 1.97 -13.82
C VAL A 57 -11.04 2.90 -13.95
N VAL A 58 -11.88 2.72 -14.99
CA VAL A 58 -13.12 3.50 -15.14
C VAL A 58 -14.08 3.20 -13.99
N ILE A 59 -14.30 1.92 -13.66
CA ILE A 59 -15.17 1.50 -12.55
C ILE A 59 -14.64 2.09 -11.23
N ARG A 60 -13.33 2.05 -11.00
CA ARG A 60 -12.68 2.67 -9.84
C ARG A 60 -13.01 4.15 -9.74
N CYS A 61 -12.82 4.90 -10.83
CA CYS A 61 -13.09 6.33 -10.87
C CYS A 61 -14.56 6.65 -10.57
N VAL A 62 -15.49 5.84 -11.08
CA VAL A 62 -16.92 5.96 -10.78
C VAL A 62 -17.20 5.63 -9.32
N PHE A 63 -16.65 4.52 -8.80
CA PHE A 63 -16.82 4.08 -7.41
C PHE A 63 -16.31 5.11 -6.41
N GLU A 64 -15.09 5.63 -6.60
CA GLU A 64 -14.49 6.62 -5.72
C GLU A 64 -15.33 7.90 -5.66
N ARG A 65 -15.86 8.37 -6.80
CA ARG A 65 -16.68 9.58 -6.88
C ARG A 65 -18.12 9.39 -6.38
N ALA A 66 -18.76 8.29 -6.75
CA ALA A 66 -20.19 8.06 -6.51
C ALA A 66 -20.48 7.42 -5.14
N ILE A 67 -19.55 6.61 -4.61
CA ILE A 67 -19.76 5.82 -3.41
C ILE A 67 -18.79 6.25 -2.31
N ALA A 68 -17.48 6.15 -2.55
CA ALA A 68 -16.49 6.29 -1.48
C ALA A 68 -16.38 7.72 -0.93
N LEU A 69 -16.42 8.74 -1.80
CA LEU A 69 -16.32 10.15 -1.39
C LEU A 69 -17.57 10.63 -0.62
N PRO A 70 -18.83 10.35 -1.04
CA PRO A 70 -19.99 10.63 -0.21
C PRO A 70 -19.97 9.87 1.12
N LEU A 71 -19.48 8.63 1.11
CA LEU A 71 -19.35 7.82 2.32
C LEU A 71 -18.33 8.43 3.29
N SER A 72 -17.19 8.92 2.79
CA SER A 72 -16.18 9.59 3.64
C SER A 72 -16.74 10.83 4.31
N ALA A 73 -17.55 11.61 3.60
CA ALA A 73 -18.23 12.79 4.14
C ALA A 73 -19.25 12.41 5.23
N LYS A 74 -20.11 11.41 4.98
CA LYS A 74 -21.11 10.92 5.95
C LYS A 74 -20.48 10.34 7.21
N LEU A 75 -19.35 9.66 7.08
CA LEU A 75 -18.61 9.06 8.19
C LEU A 75 -17.67 10.03 8.91
N GLY A 76 -17.67 11.32 8.52
CA GLY A 76 -16.94 12.36 9.23
C GLY A 76 -15.42 12.32 9.01
N VAL A 77 -14.94 11.75 7.91
CA VAL A 77 -13.53 11.80 7.52
C VAL A 77 -13.19 13.24 7.15
N LYS A 78 -12.46 13.92 8.04
CA LYS A 78 -12.09 15.34 7.88
C LYS A 78 -10.65 15.48 7.40
N ASP A 79 -10.50 16.15 6.27
CA ASP A 79 -9.18 16.55 5.78
C ASP A 79 -8.59 17.65 6.65
N LYS A 80 -7.30 17.50 7.03
CA LYS A 80 -6.57 18.56 7.73
C LYS A 80 -6.44 19.76 6.77
N LEU A 81 -6.86 20.94 7.23
CA LEU A 81 -6.61 22.20 6.50
C LEU A 81 -5.12 22.51 6.58
N ARG A 82 -4.43 22.42 5.44
CA ARG A 82 -3.01 22.75 5.31
C ARG A 82 -2.85 24.13 4.67
N PRO A 83 -2.16 25.08 5.31
CA PRO A 83 -1.91 26.39 4.70
C PRO A 83 -1.15 26.25 3.39
N LYS A 84 -1.68 26.83 2.31
CA LYS A 84 -0.99 26.87 1.02
C LYS A 84 0.29 27.69 1.14
N ALA A 85 1.34 27.24 0.46
CA ALA A 85 2.55 28.04 0.29
C ALA A 85 2.23 29.30 -0.52
N GLN A 86 2.92 30.41 -0.24
CA GLN A 86 2.79 31.63 -1.03
C GLN A 86 3.30 31.38 -2.46
N SER A 87 2.74 32.02 -3.48
CA SER A 87 3.22 31.84 -4.85
C SER A 87 4.51 32.63 -5.08
N ILE A 88 5.67 31.99 -4.86
CA ILE A 88 7.00 32.56 -5.15
C ILE A 88 7.59 31.77 -6.32
N SER A 89 7.69 32.41 -7.48
CA SER A 89 8.07 31.76 -8.75
C SER A 89 9.44 31.08 -8.69
N ILE A 90 10.43 31.73 -8.09
CA ILE A 90 11.81 31.20 -7.95
C ILE A 90 11.80 29.91 -7.13
N LEU A 91 11.10 29.90 -6.00
CA LEU A 91 11.03 28.73 -5.12
C LEU A 91 10.23 27.60 -5.75
N GLU A 92 9.14 27.90 -6.47
CA GLU A 92 8.34 26.90 -7.19
C GLU A 92 9.12 26.27 -8.36
N ALA A 93 9.90 27.07 -9.10
CA ALA A 93 10.78 26.59 -10.15
C ALA A 93 11.82 25.63 -9.58
N PHE A 94 12.51 26.02 -8.50
CA PHE A 94 13.48 25.15 -7.84
C PHE A 94 12.82 23.87 -7.29
N TYR A 95 11.64 23.98 -6.66
CA TYR A 95 10.93 22.84 -6.08
C TYR A 95 10.53 21.80 -7.14
N THR A 96 10.13 22.27 -8.32
CA THR A 96 9.61 21.42 -9.40
C THR A 96 10.75 20.79 -10.21
N VAL A 97 11.82 21.54 -10.46
CA VAL A 97 12.90 21.13 -11.38
C VAL A 97 14.09 20.51 -10.65
N ASN A 98 14.47 21.05 -9.49
CA ASN A 98 15.72 20.69 -8.81
C ASN A 98 15.48 19.71 -7.66
N CYS A 99 14.90 20.20 -6.55
CA CYS A 99 14.78 19.42 -5.33
C CYS A 99 13.66 19.91 -4.42
N LYS A 100 12.93 18.96 -3.83
CA LYS A 100 11.90 19.23 -2.82
C LYS A 100 12.47 19.53 -1.43
N ASN A 101 13.71 19.10 -1.15
CA ASN A 101 14.42 19.23 0.12
C ASN A 101 15.80 19.87 -0.11
N PRO A 102 15.86 21.21 -0.28
CA PRO A 102 17.13 21.91 -0.49
C PRO A 102 18.06 21.76 0.71
N LYS A 103 19.36 21.65 0.45
CA LYS A 103 20.41 21.66 1.48
C LYS A 103 20.65 23.09 1.98
N GLU A 104 21.37 23.23 3.09
CA GLU A 104 21.62 24.53 3.75
C GLU A 104 22.22 25.58 2.80
N GLY A 105 23.24 25.21 2.00
CA GLY A 105 23.83 26.14 1.02
C GLY A 105 22.85 26.59 -0.08
N GLU A 106 21.94 25.72 -0.51
CA GLU A 106 20.91 26.03 -1.50
C GLU A 106 19.83 26.94 -0.91
N LEU A 107 19.44 26.70 0.35
CA LEU A 107 18.50 27.56 1.07
C LEU A 107 19.03 29.00 1.20
N ILE A 108 20.32 29.19 1.51
CA ILE A 108 20.95 30.51 1.60
C ILE A 108 20.95 31.21 0.24
N SER A 109 21.27 30.49 -0.84
CA SER A 109 21.25 31.03 -2.21
C SER A 109 19.84 31.46 -2.62
N LEU A 110 18.84 30.61 -2.38
CA LEU A 110 17.44 30.89 -2.68
C LEU A 110 16.88 32.06 -1.85
N ALA A 111 17.26 32.14 -0.57
CA ALA A 111 16.94 33.25 0.31
C ALA A 111 17.47 34.57 -0.25
N LYS A 112 18.72 34.59 -0.72
CA LYS A 112 19.33 35.76 -1.35
C LYS A 112 18.63 36.13 -2.67
N GLN A 113 18.27 35.16 -3.50
CA GLN A 113 17.59 35.40 -4.78
C GLN A 113 16.17 35.93 -4.62
N CYS A 114 15.46 35.51 -3.56
CA CYS A 114 14.09 35.93 -3.30
C CYS A 114 13.99 37.17 -2.40
N ASP A 115 15.12 37.70 -1.93
CA ASP A 115 15.19 38.73 -0.88
C ASP A 115 14.35 38.38 0.37
N LEU A 116 14.50 37.14 0.84
CA LEU A 116 13.76 36.61 1.98
C LEU A 116 14.72 36.05 3.03
N PRO A 117 14.37 36.13 4.34
CA PRO A 117 15.09 35.40 5.38
C PRO A 117 15.06 33.89 5.11
N VAL A 118 16.19 33.22 5.38
CA VAL A 118 16.35 31.76 5.19
C VAL A 118 15.20 30.96 5.83
N ARG A 119 14.79 31.33 7.06
CA ARG A 119 13.65 30.71 7.76
C ARG A 119 12.33 30.81 7.00
N LYS A 120 12.07 31.91 6.26
CA LYS A 120 10.85 32.04 5.45
C LYS A 120 10.90 31.10 4.24
N VAL A 121 12.06 30.95 3.62
CA VAL A 121 12.28 30.01 2.51
C VAL A 121 12.11 28.57 2.98
N GLU A 122 12.73 28.20 4.10
CA GLU A 122 12.57 26.88 4.72
C GLU A 122 11.10 26.56 5.04
N ARG A 123 10.40 27.51 5.69
CA ARG A 123 8.96 27.41 5.99
C ARG A 123 8.13 27.29 4.71
N TRP A 124 8.50 27.99 3.63
CA TRP A 124 7.85 27.87 2.34
C TRP A 124 7.97 26.45 1.77
N PHE A 125 9.18 25.88 1.75
CA PHE A 125 9.42 24.52 1.27
C PHE A 125 8.63 23.49 2.09
N ARG A 126 8.59 23.66 3.42
CA ARG A 126 7.77 22.81 4.30
C ARG A 126 6.28 22.88 3.94
N ARG A 127 5.71 24.08 3.82
CA ARG A 127 4.30 24.28 3.43
C ARG A 127 4.00 23.73 2.03
N ARG A 128 4.92 23.89 1.09
CA ARG A 128 4.77 23.40 -0.28
C ARG A 128 4.75 21.87 -0.33
N ARG A 129 5.63 21.21 0.42
CA ARG A 129 5.60 19.74 0.62
C ARG A 129 4.32 19.28 1.31
N ASN A 130 3.84 20.02 2.30
CA ASN A 130 2.59 19.71 2.99
C ASN A 130 1.37 19.88 2.08
N THR A 131 1.43 20.77 1.09
CA THR A 131 0.39 20.91 0.07
C THR A 131 0.36 19.72 -0.90
N ASP A 132 1.52 19.13 -1.23
CA ASP A 132 1.61 17.91 -2.06
C ASP A 132 1.08 16.65 -1.34
N ARG A 133 0.95 16.68 -0.01
CA ARG A 133 0.49 15.52 0.76
C ARG A 133 -0.95 15.17 0.35
N PRO A 134 -1.25 13.89 0.10
CA PRO A 134 -2.60 13.47 -0.23
C PRO A 134 -3.57 13.78 0.91
N SER A 135 -4.82 14.03 0.54
CA SER A 135 -5.93 14.20 1.48
C SER A 135 -6.27 12.87 2.15
N LEU A 136 -6.82 12.94 3.37
CA LEU A 136 -7.30 11.77 4.10
C LEU A 136 -8.48 11.14 3.35
N SER A 137 -9.36 11.98 2.78
CA SER A 137 -10.47 11.53 1.93
C SER A 137 -9.98 10.73 0.72
N LYS A 138 -8.89 11.14 0.07
CA LYS A 138 -8.29 10.38 -1.04
C LYS A 138 -7.80 9.00 -0.56
N LYS A 139 -7.02 8.95 0.53
CA LYS A 139 -6.54 7.68 1.12
C LYS A 139 -7.71 6.76 1.49
N PHE A 140 -8.79 7.31 2.03
CA PHE A 140 -10.00 6.58 2.36
C PHE A 140 -10.67 6.00 1.11
N CYS A 141 -10.84 6.80 0.05
CA CYS A 141 -11.46 6.33 -1.20
C CYS A 141 -10.65 5.20 -1.85
N GLU A 142 -9.32 5.35 -1.91
CA GLU A 142 -8.42 4.32 -2.45
C GLU A 142 -8.54 3.00 -1.64
N ALA A 143 -8.62 3.09 -0.31
CA ALA A 143 -8.78 1.93 0.56
C ALA A 143 -10.15 1.26 0.39
N CYS A 144 -11.23 2.04 0.24
CA CYS A 144 -12.57 1.50 -0.03
C CYS A 144 -12.65 0.75 -1.36
N TRP A 145 -12.04 1.28 -2.42
CA TRP A 145 -11.99 0.61 -3.72
C TRP A 145 -11.26 -0.74 -3.62
N ARG A 146 -10.07 -0.74 -3.02
CA ARG A 146 -9.28 -1.96 -2.84
C ARG A 146 -10.01 -2.98 -1.97
N PHE A 147 -10.64 -2.53 -0.89
CA PHE A 147 -11.46 -3.39 -0.03
C PHE A 147 -12.58 -4.08 -0.81
N ALA A 148 -13.34 -3.31 -1.60
CA ALA A 148 -14.44 -3.84 -2.40
C ALA A 148 -13.94 -4.89 -3.40
N PHE A 149 -12.82 -4.62 -4.07
CA PHE A 149 -12.21 -5.58 -4.99
C PHE A 149 -11.72 -6.85 -4.28
N TYR A 150 -10.89 -6.72 -3.24
CA TYR A 150 -10.28 -7.88 -2.56
C TYR A 150 -11.32 -8.79 -1.91
N ILE A 151 -12.40 -8.25 -1.33
CA ILE A 151 -13.50 -9.08 -0.83
C ILE A 151 -14.12 -9.90 -1.97
N VAL A 152 -14.45 -9.24 -3.07
CA VAL A 152 -15.11 -9.92 -4.20
C VAL A 152 -14.17 -10.96 -4.82
N SER A 153 -12.89 -10.62 -5.01
CA SER A 153 -11.88 -11.51 -5.57
C SER A 153 -11.66 -12.74 -4.69
N PHE A 154 -11.47 -12.55 -3.38
CA PHE A 154 -11.25 -13.64 -2.44
C PHE A 154 -12.41 -14.64 -2.41
N PHE A 155 -13.66 -14.16 -2.29
CA PHE A 155 -14.82 -15.05 -2.30
C PHE A 155 -15.06 -15.69 -3.66
N THR A 156 -14.72 -15.00 -4.76
CA THR A 156 -14.76 -15.59 -6.11
C THR A 156 -13.73 -16.72 -6.22
N GLY A 157 -12.50 -16.51 -5.76
CA GLY A 157 -11.45 -17.53 -5.73
C GLY A 157 -11.84 -18.75 -4.92
N LEU A 158 -12.40 -18.55 -3.73
CA LEU A 158 -12.94 -19.66 -2.92
C LEU A 158 -14.05 -20.42 -3.64
N ALA A 159 -15.02 -19.72 -4.25
CA ALA A 159 -16.13 -20.34 -4.96
C ALA A 159 -15.66 -21.14 -6.20
N VAL A 160 -14.69 -20.60 -6.95
CA VAL A 160 -14.12 -21.25 -8.14
C VAL A 160 -13.26 -22.46 -7.80
N LEU A 161 -12.62 -22.47 -6.62
CA LEU A 161 -11.70 -23.53 -6.21
C LEU A 161 -12.33 -24.59 -5.30
N TYR A 162 -13.51 -24.32 -4.71
CA TYR A 162 -14.11 -25.19 -3.70
C TYR A 162 -14.29 -26.64 -4.17
N ASP A 163 -14.71 -26.83 -5.43
CA ASP A 163 -14.93 -28.14 -6.04
C ASP A 163 -13.67 -28.73 -6.69
N LYS A 164 -12.51 -28.05 -6.59
CA LYS A 164 -11.27 -28.48 -7.23
C LYS A 164 -10.41 -29.30 -6.29
N PRO A 165 -9.90 -30.47 -6.72
CA PRO A 165 -9.17 -31.37 -5.82
C PRO A 165 -7.86 -30.76 -5.31
N TRP A 166 -7.17 -29.94 -6.11
CA TRP A 166 -5.90 -29.31 -5.73
C TRP A 166 -6.01 -28.26 -4.62
N LEU A 167 -7.22 -27.78 -4.30
CA LEU A 167 -7.46 -26.95 -3.12
C LEU A 167 -7.26 -27.76 -1.83
N TRP A 168 -7.61 -29.05 -1.84
CA TRP A 168 -7.66 -29.92 -0.67
C TRP A 168 -6.46 -30.87 -0.60
N ASP A 169 -6.05 -31.43 -1.75
CA ASP A 169 -4.82 -32.21 -1.90
C ASP A 169 -3.89 -31.51 -2.88
N HIS A 170 -2.86 -30.85 -2.35
CA HIS A 170 -1.95 -30.08 -3.17
C HIS A 170 -1.12 -30.94 -4.14
N ARG A 171 -0.98 -32.26 -3.93
CA ARG A 171 -0.30 -33.13 -4.91
C ARG A 171 -0.99 -33.12 -6.27
N GLU A 172 -2.31 -32.91 -6.28
CA GLU A 172 -3.12 -32.77 -7.49
C GLU A 172 -2.76 -31.55 -8.33
N CYS A 173 -1.91 -30.64 -7.86
CA CYS A 173 -1.43 -29.52 -8.68
C CYS A 173 -0.66 -29.97 -9.92
N TRP A 174 0.09 -31.07 -9.83
CA TRP A 174 0.94 -31.56 -10.93
C TRP A 174 0.39 -32.81 -11.62
N THR A 175 -0.68 -33.41 -11.12
CA THR A 175 -1.33 -34.55 -11.75
C THR A 175 -1.75 -34.20 -13.19
N GLY A 176 -1.25 -34.97 -14.16
CA GLY A 176 -1.50 -34.75 -15.58
C GLY A 176 -0.79 -33.54 -16.20
N TYR A 177 0.13 -32.88 -15.49
CA TYR A 177 0.94 -31.80 -16.06
C TYR A 177 1.89 -32.35 -17.15
N PRO A 178 2.05 -31.69 -18.31
CA PRO A 178 1.52 -30.37 -18.70
C PRO A 178 0.12 -30.36 -19.32
N GLN A 179 -0.49 -31.52 -19.58
CA GLN A 179 -1.81 -31.67 -20.22
C GLN A 179 -2.97 -31.45 -19.24
N GLN A 180 -3.06 -30.23 -18.70
CA GLN A 180 -4.14 -29.81 -17.82
C GLN A 180 -5.10 -28.86 -18.56
N PRO A 181 -6.33 -29.30 -18.92
CA PRO A 181 -7.28 -28.45 -19.63
C PRO A 181 -7.68 -27.21 -18.82
N LEU A 182 -7.79 -26.07 -19.50
CA LEU A 182 -8.22 -24.82 -18.89
C LEU A 182 -9.74 -24.79 -18.74
N GLN A 183 -10.21 -24.76 -17.51
CA GLN A 183 -11.63 -24.58 -17.22
C GLN A 183 -12.03 -23.10 -17.37
N PRO A 184 -13.23 -22.78 -17.90
CA PRO A 184 -13.68 -21.40 -18.08
C PRO A 184 -13.71 -20.57 -16.79
N SER A 185 -14.03 -21.18 -15.65
CA SER A 185 -14.03 -20.49 -14.35
C SER A 185 -12.61 -20.04 -13.93
N LEU A 186 -11.61 -20.89 -14.14
CA LEU A 186 -10.21 -20.59 -13.86
C LEU A 186 -9.68 -19.52 -14.81
N PHE A 187 -10.09 -19.56 -16.08
CA PHE A 187 -9.80 -18.52 -17.05
C PHE A 187 -10.25 -17.14 -16.57
N TRP A 188 -11.54 -17.00 -16.22
CA TRP A 188 -12.10 -15.73 -15.78
C TRP A 188 -11.48 -15.24 -14.46
N TYR A 189 -11.16 -16.16 -13.56
CA TYR A 189 -10.47 -15.82 -12.32
C TYR A 189 -9.05 -15.27 -12.59
N TYR A 190 -8.28 -15.92 -13.46
CA TYR A 190 -6.98 -15.42 -13.91
C TYR A 190 -7.08 -14.06 -14.59
N MET A 191 -8.07 -13.87 -15.46
CA MET A 191 -8.27 -12.58 -16.14
C MET A 191 -8.63 -11.48 -15.15
N LEU A 192 -9.50 -11.75 -14.17
CA LEU A 192 -9.89 -10.79 -13.14
C LEU A 192 -8.67 -10.31 -12.34
N GLU A 193 -7.88 -11.26 -11.84
CA GLU A 193 -6.68 -11.00 -11.02
C GLU A 193 -5.63 -10.22 -11.80
N LEU A 194 -5.23 -10.72 -12.99
CA LEU A 194 -4.23 -10.05 -13.81
C LEU A 194 -4.66 -8.63 -14.20
N SER A 195 -5.93 -8.45 -14.58
CA SER A 195 -6.49 -7.14 -14.94
C SER A 195 -6.45 -6.16 -13.77
N PHE A 196 -6.71 -6.63 -12.55
CA PHE A 196 -6.63 -5.79 -11.37
C PHE A 196 -5.19 -5.35 -11.09
N TYR A 197 -4.22 -6.25 -11.12
CA TYR A 197 -2.81 -5.88 -10.95
C TYR A 197 -2.32 -4.93 -12.06
N CYS A 198 -2.73 -5.15 -13.32
CA CYS A 198 -2.47 -4.20 -14.40
C CYS A 198 -3.12 -2.83 -14.14
N SER A 199 -4.35 -2.80 -13.62
CA SER A 199 -5.04 -1.54 -13.27
C SER A 199 -4.28 -0.77 -12.19
N LEU A 200 -3.72 -1.47 -11.18
CA LEU A 200 -2.90 -0.87 -10.14
C LEU A 200 -1.63 -0.24 -10.71
N VAL A 201 -0.97 -0.89 -11.68
CA VAL A 201 0.19 -0.35 -12.40
C VAL A 201 -0.18 0.90 -13.19
N PHE A 202 -1.30 0.91 -13.91
CA PHE A 202 -1.77 2.09 -14.64
C PHE A 202 -2.06 3.29 -13.73
N THR A 203 -2.57 3.03 -12.52
CA THR A 203 -2.86 4.08 -11.54
C THR A 203 -1.67 4.46 -10.65
N LEU A 204 -0.57 3.70 -10.70
CA LEU A 204 0.61 3.89 -9.84
C LEU A 204 1.16 5.34 -9.81
N PRO A 205 1.19 6.11 -10.92
CA PRO A 205 1.66 7.50 -10.88
C PRO A 205 0.75 8.43 -10.07
N PHE A 206 -0.54 8.09 -9.97
CA PHE A 206 -1.58 8.91 -9.36
C PHE A 206 -1.93 8.47 -7.93
N ASP A 207 -1.64 7.22 -7.58
CA ASP A 207 -1.90 6.65 -6.25
C ASP A 207 -1.01 7.25 -5.16
N VAL A 208 -1.48 7.16 -3.91
CA VAL A 208 -0.70 7.61 -2.75
C VAL A 208 0.53 6.74 -2.54
N LYS A 209 1.72 7.34 -2.72
CA LYS A 209 3.01 6.69 -2.49
C LYS A 209 3.29 6.55 -0.98
N ARG A 210 3.69 5.36 -0.56
CA ARG A 210 4.03 4.98 0.82
C ARG A 210 5.54 4.76 0.98
N LYS A 211 6.04 4.57 2.21
CA LYS A 211 7.49 4.38 2.47
C LYS A 211 8.06 3.15 1.76
N ASP A 212 7.26 2.09 1.69
CA ASP A 212 7.53 0.80 1.07
C ASP A 212 7.18 0.75 -0.43
N PHE A 213 7.15 1.91 -1.09
CA PHE A 213 6.75 2.01 -2.50
C PHE A 213 7.65 1.20 -3.43
N LYS A 214 8.95 1.11 -3.16
CA LYS A 214 9.90 0.36 -4.00
C LYS A 214 9.65 -1.15 -3.88
N GLU A 215 9.51 -1.63 -2.66
CA GLU A 215 9.18 -3.02 -2.34
C GLU A 215 7.83 -3.41 -2.94
N GLN A 216 6.85 -2.51 -2.88
CA GLN A 216 5.55 -2.70 -3.51
C GLN A 216 5.64 -2.79 -5.04
N ILE A 217 6.51 -2.02 -5.70
CA ILE A 217 6.74 -2.14 -7.14
C ILE A 217 7.34 -3.51 -7.49
N VAL A 218 8.36 -3.94 -6.75
CA VAL A 218 8.99 -5.26 -6.96
C VAL A 218 7.96 -6.36 -6.80
N HIS A 219 7.10 -6.27 -5.78
CA HIS A 219 5.97 -7.19 -5.59
C HIS A 219 5.00 -7.20 -6.78
N HIS A 220 4.56 -6.03 -7.25
CA HIS A 220 3.63 -5.97 -8.40
C HIS A 220 4.26 -6.55 -9.66
N ALA A 221 5.54 -6.28 -9.91
CA ALA A 221 6.26 -6.90 -11.02
C ALA A 221 6.29 -8.42 -10.86
N ALA A 222 6.70 -8.92 -9.68
CA ALA A 222 6.79 -10.36 -9.41
C ALA A 222 5.43 -11.07 -9.56
N THR A 223 4.35 -10.48 -9.02
CA THR A 223 2.99 -11.04 -9.10
C THR A 223 2.44 -11.04 -10.53
N ILE A 224 2.60 -9.94 -11.29
CA ILE A 224 2.19 -9.89 -12.71
C ILE A 224 2.96 -10.94 -13.52
N PHE A 225 4.28 -11.08 -13.31
CA PHE A 225 5.06 -12.12 -13.97
C PHE A 225 4.64 -13.53 -13.54
N LEU A 226 4.36 -13.77 -12.27
CA LEU A 226 3.88 -15.07 -11.78
C LEU A 226 2.54 -15.45 -12.39
N ILE A 227 1.56 -14.54 -12.40
CA ILE A 227 0.24 -14.80 -12.98
C ILE A 227 0.38 -15.04 -14.49
N SER A 228 1.10 -14.17 -15.20
CA SER A 228 1.28 -14.28 -16.66
C SER A 228 2.04 -15.55 -17.04
N PHE A 229 3.16 -15.83 -16.37
CA PHE A 229 4.00 -16.99 -16.67
C PHE A 229 3.32 -18.29 -16.27
N SER A 230 2.65 -18.35 -15.11
CA SER A 230 1.90 -19.54 -14.71
C SER A 230 0.76 -19.85 -15.67
N TYR A 231 0.13 -18.83 -16.27
CA TYR A 231 -0.86 -19.03 -17.33
C TYR A 231 -0.21 -19.61 -18.59
N CYS A 232 0.85 -18.98 -19.09
CA CYS A 232 1.55 -19.43 -20.31
C CYS A 232 2.17 -20.83 -20.20
N ALA A 233 2.73 -21.19 -19.04
CA ALA A 233 3.34 -22.49 -18.76
C ALA A 233 2.33 -23.55 -18.28
N ASN A 234 1.02 -23.24 -18.28
CA ASN A 234 -0.04 -24.10 -17.76
C ASN A 234 0.14 -24.55 -16.29
N TYR A 235 0.71 -23.70 -15.44
CA TYR A 235 0.77 -23.87 -13.98
C TYR A 235 -0.50 -23.34 -13.29
N ILE A 236 -1.66 -23.49 -13.95
CA ILE A 236 -2.93 -22.86 -13.54
C ILE A 236 -3.32 -23.25 -12.12
N ARG A 237 -3.19 -24.54 -11.77
CA ARG A 237 -3.57 -25.06 -10.46
C ARG A 237 -2.77 -24.38 -9.34
N ILE A 238 -1.44 -24.37 -9.44
CA ILE A 238 -0.57 -23.67 -8.48
C ILE A 238 -0.86 -22.16 -8.45
N GLY A 239 -0.97 -21.51 -9.60
CA GLY A 239 -1.16 -20.06 -9.62
C GLY A 239 -2.50 -19.65 -9.00
N THR A 240 -3.57 -20.46 -9.12
CA THR A 240 -4.82 -20.20 -8.38
C THR A 240 -4.66 -20.30 -6.87
N LEU A 241 -3.87 -21.26 -6.37
CA LEU A 241 -3.55 -21.35 -4.94
C LEU A 241 -2.75 -20.14 -4.46
N VAL A 242 -1.78 -19.68 -5.27
CA VAL A 242 -1.04 -18.44 -5.00
C VAL A 242 -2.03 -17.29 -4.85
N MET A 243 -2.89 -17.02 -5.83
CA MET A 243 -3.84 -15.89 -5.79
C MET A 243 -4.76 -15.94 -4.57
N VAL A 244 -5.42 -17.08 -4.28
CA VAL A 244 -6.37 -17.17 -3.15
C VAL A 244 -5.70 -17.05 -1.78
N ILE A 245 -4.49 -17.60 -1.61
CA ILE A 245 -3.71 -17.44 -0.38
C ILE A 245 -3.34 -15.96 -0.20
N HIS A 246 -3.11 -15.24 -1.31
CA HIS A 246 -2.70 -13.85 -1.26
C HIS A 246 -3.83 -12.90 -0.85
N ASP A 247 -5.01 -13.10 -1.42
CA ASP A 247 -6.17 -12.24 -1.18
C ASP A 247 -6.76 -12.35 0.23
N ALA A 248 -6.50 -13.47 0.92
CA ALA A 248 -7.05 -13.75 2.26
C ALA A 248 -6.72 -12.66 3.29
N SER A 249 -5.47 -12.18 3.33
CA SER A 249 -5.05 -11.13 4.27
C SER A 249 -5.56 -9.74 3.90
N ASP A 250 -5.71 -9.49 2.61
CA ASP A 250 -6.00 -8.15 2.09
C ASP A 250 -7.46 -7.74 2.36
N CYS A 251 -8.35 -8.74 2.49
CA CYS A 251 -9.70 -8.58 3.02
C CYS A 251 -9.76 -7.88 4.39
N PHE A 252 -8.71 -8.01 5.23
CA PHE A 252 -8.64 -7.39 6.56
C PHE A 252 -7.75 -6.15 6.62
N LEU A 253 -6.76 -6.05 5.73
CA LEU A 253 -5.84 -4.91 5.68
C LEU A 253 -6.53 -3.60 5.28
N GLU A 254 -7.32 -3.63 4.20
CA GLU A 254 -8.00 -2.43 3.71
C GLU A 254 -9.07 -1.88 4.69
N PRO A 255 -9.94 -2.69 5.34
CA PRO A 255 -10.87 -2.16 6.32
C PRO A 255 -10.15 -1.61 7.56
N THR A 256 -9.02 -2.20 7.98
CA THR A 256 -8.18 -1.63 9.04
C THR A 256 -7.79 -0.18 8.74
N LYS A 257 -7.37 0.11 7.50
CA LYS A 257 -7.03 1.49 7.07
C LYS A 257 -8.27 2.40 7.07
N ILE A 258 -9.40 1.92 6.56
CA ILE A 258 -10.67 2.67 6.53
C ILE A 258 -11.07 3.10 7.95
N PHE A 259 -11.08 2.17 8.92
CA PHE A 259 -11.43 2.46 10.31
C PHE A 259 -10.38 3.34 11.02
N ASN A 260 -9.10 3.20 10.67
CA ASN A 260 -8.06 4.12 11.14
C ASN A 260 -8.35 5.57 10.68
N TYR A 261 -8.72 5.77 9.41
CA TYR A 261 -9.07 7.10 8.88
C TYR A 261 -10.34 7.69 9.50
N MET A 262 -11.29 6.82 9.90
CA MET A 262 -12.48 7.21 10.67
C MET A 262 -12.20 7.46 12.16
N LYS A 263 -10.98 7.20 12.64
CA LYS A 263 -10.57 7.30 14.05
C LYS A 263 -11.31 6.32 14.98
N TRP A 264 -11.81 5.21 14.45
CA TRP A 264 -12.47 4.15 15.22
C TRP A 264 -11.44 3.17 15.78
N LYS A 265 -10.73 3.62 16.84
CA LYS A 265 -9.55 2.92 17.37
C LYS A 265 -9.81 1.45 17.75
N LYS A 266 -10.84 1.16 18.55
CA LYS A 266 -11.14 -0.22 19.01
C LYS A 266 -11.33 -1.20 17.85
N THR A 267 -12.11 -0.81 16.84
CA THR A 267 -12.37 -1.64 15.65
C THR A 267 -11.11 -1.77 14.79
N CYS A 268 -10.36 -0.68 14.61
CA CYS A 268 -9.09 -0.67 13.90
C CYS A 268 -8.07 -1.63 14.55
N ASP A 269 -7.88 -1.53 15.87
CA ASP A 269 -6.92 -2.37 16.61
C ASP A 269 -7.31 -3.85 16.54
N SER A 270 -8.61 -4.16 16.66
CA SER A 270 -9.12 -5.53 16.52
C SER A 270 -8.89 -6.08 15.11
N LEU A 271 -9.23 -5.32 14.06
CA LEU A 271 -9.00 -5.72 12.68
C LEU A 271 -7.51 -5.85 12.35
N PHE A 272 -6.66 -4.99 12.90
CA PHE A 272 -5.21 -5.07 12.73
C PHE A 272 -4.64 -6.36 13.32
N MET A 273 -5.12 -6.81 14.48
CA MET A 273 -4.70 -8.09 15.06
C MET A 273 -5.16 -9.29 14.22
N ILE A 274 -6.41 -9.27 13.71
CA ILE A 274 -6.92 -10.30 12.80
C ILE A 274 -6.11 -10.33 11.51
N PHE A 275 -5.90 -9.17 10.88
CA PHE A 275 -5.05 -9.01 9.72
C PHE A 275 -3.65 -9.58 9.95
N SER A 276 -3.02 -9.22 11.08
CA SER A 276 -1.66 -9.66 11.40
C SER A 276 -1.59 -11.18 11.53
N ALA A 277 -2.54 -11.81 12.23
CA ALA A 277 -2.61 -13.26 12.35
C ALA A 277 -2.82 -13.94 10.99
N VAL A 278 -3.80 -13.48 10.21
CA VAL A 278 -4.10 -14.04 8.88
C VAL A 278 -2.91 -13.88 7.94
N PHE A 279 -2.25 -12.72 7.93
CA PHE A 279 -1.06 -12.46 7.14
C PHE A 279 0.08 -13.41 7.54
N LEU A 280 0.45 -13.47 8.81
CA LEU A 280 1.57 -14.32 9.24
C LEU A 280 1.32 -15.81 8.94
N ILE A 281 0.11 -16.31 9.20
CA ILE A 281 -0.24 -17.72 8.94
C ILE A 281 -0.26 -18.00 7.43
N SER A 282 -0.97 -17.18 6.65
CA SER A 282 -1.05 -17.39 5.19
C SER A 282 0.32 -17.28 4.50
N ARG A 283 1.17 -16.34 4.93
CA ARG A 283 2.43 -16.01 4.25
C ARG A 283 3.63 -16.80 4.71
N LEU A 284 3.71 -17.15 6.00
CA LEU A 284 4.89 -17.82 6.56
C LEU A 284 4.66 -19.31 6.79
N VAL A 285 3.41 -19.77 6.84
CA VAL A 285 3.09 -21.18 7.07
C VAL A 285 2.43 -21.80 5.84
N ILE A 286 1.25 -21.29 5.45
CA ILE A 286 0.47 -21.90 4.37
C ILE A 286 1.20 -21.77 3.03
N PHE A 287 1.67 -20.58 2.66
CA PHE A 287 2.32 -20.37 1.36
C PHE A 287 3.60 -21.22 1.18
N PRO A 288 4.56 -21.26 2.14
CA PRO A 288 5.74 -22.10 1.99
C PRO A 288 5.42 -23.60 1.92
N TYR A 289 4.47 -24.06 2.73
CA TYR A 289 4.09 -25.47 2.76
C TYR A 289 3.27 -25.90 1.53
N THR A 290 2.33 -25.07 1.10
CA THR A 290 1.37 -25.38 0.03
C THR A 290 1.94 -25.11 -1.34
N VAL A 291 2.66 -24.01 -1.51
CA VAL A 291 3.14 -23.54 -2.81
C VAL A 291 4.62 -23.86 -2.97
N LEU A 292 5.50 -23.31 -2.13
CA LEU A 292 6.96 -23.45 -2.34
C LEU A 292 7.42 -24.90 -2.28
N TYR A 293 7.00 -25.65 -1.25
CA TYR A 293 7.35 -27.05 -1.12
C TYR A 293 6.81 -27.87 -2.29
N ASN A 294 5.60 -27.55 -2.75
CA ASN A 294 4.95 -28.23 -3.85
C ASN A 294 5.65 -27.96 -5.20
N THR A 295 6.00 -26.71 -5.49
CA THR A 295 6.67 -26.31 -6.74
C THR A 295 8.14 -26.69 -6.77
N TYR A 296 8.79 -26.88 -5.61
CA TYR A 296 10.18 -27.27 -5.51
C TYR A 296 10.38 -28.78 -5.43
N TYR A 297 9.52 -29.50 -4.70
CA TYR A 297 9.67 -30.93 -4.43
C TYR A 297 8.72 -31.79 -5.27
N TYR A 298 7.40 -31.59 -5.20
CA TYR A 298 6.45 -32.47 -5.90
C TYR A 298 6.52 -32.34 -7.42
N SER A 299 6.79 -31.16 -7.95
CA SER A 299 7.03 -30.97 -9.39
C SER A 299 8.17 -31.86 -9.92
N MET A 300 9.23 -32.02 -9.12
CA MET A 300 10.41 -32.83 -9.46
C MET A 300 10.15 -34.34 -9.41
N GLU A 301 9.07 -34.79 -8.75
CA GLU A 301 8.61 -36.18 -8.83
C GLU A 301 7.93 -36.47 -10.19
N ILE A 302 7.42 -35.43 -10.87
CA ILE A 302 6.62 -35.57 -12.10
C ILE A 302 7.45 -35.28 -13.35
N PHE A 303 8.29 -34.23 -13.33
CA PHE A 303 9.05 -33.82 -14.50
C PHE A 303 10.47 -33.36 -14.16
N GLN A 304 11.37 -33.49 -15.14
CA GLN A 304 12.74 -32.98 -15.03
C GLN A 304 12.76 -31.45 -15.13
N PRO A 305 13.64 -30.77 -14.39
CA PRO A 305 13.66 -29.32 -14.34
C PRO A 305 14.05 -28.73 -15.69
N PHE A 306 13.33 -27.69 -16.09
CA PHE A 306 13.55 -26.91 -17.31
C PHE A 306 13.50 -25.42 -16.96
N PHE A 307 13.67 -24.53 -17.94
CA PHE A 307 13.74 -23.09 -17.67
C PHE A 307 12.54 -22.56 -16.85
N GLY A 308 11.31 -22.92 -17.23
CA GLY A 308 10.11 -22.47 -16.53
C GLY A 308 10.01 -22.91 -15.07
N TYR A 309 10.55 -24.09 -14.72
CA TYR A 309 10.68 -24.52 -13.32
C TYR A 309 11.54 -23.55 -12.51
N TYR A 310 12.74 -23.21 -13.01
CA TYR A 310 13.65 -22.31 -12.30
C TYR A 310 13.10 -20.89 -12.23
N PHE A 311 12.51 -20.40 -13.33
CA PHE A 311 11.96 -19.06 -13.41
C PHE A 311 10.81 -18.84 -12.41
N VAL A 312 9.85 -19.76 -12.35
CA VAL A 312 8.71 -19.65 -11.40
C VAL A 312 9.19 -19.76 -9.96
N ASN A 313 10.05 -20.74 -9.63
CA ASN A 313 10.55 -20.88 -8.26
C ASN A 313 11.37 -19.66 -7.83
N ALA A 314 12.15 -19.03 -8.71
CA ALA A 314 12.87 -17.79 -8.41
C ALA A 314 11.92 -16.63 -8.08
N LEU A 315 10.83 -16.47 -8.84
CA LEU A 315 9.81 -15.46 -8.57
C LEU A 315 9.04 -15.75 -7.26
N LEU A 316 8.69 -17.00 -6.97
CA LEU A 316 8.04 -17.39 -5.72
C LEU A 316 8.94 -17.16 -4.49
N ILE A 317 10.25 -17.44 -4.61
CA ILE A 317 11.22 -17.15 -3.55
C ILE A 317 11.34 -15.62 -3.35
N THR A 318 11.39 -14.85 -4.44
CA THR A 318 11.39 -13.38 -4.36
C THR A 318 10.17 -12.87 -3.61
N LEU A 319 9.00 -13.43 -3.90
CA LEU A 319 7.75 -13.12 -3.22
C LEU A 319 7.81 -13.48 -1.72
N GLN A 320 8.39 -14.63 -1.38
CA GLN A 320 8.57 -15.05 0.01
C GLN A 320 9.51 -14.13 0.79
N LEU A 321 10.60 -13.65 0.18
CA LEU A 321 11.50 -12.70 0.83
C LEU A 321 10.78 -11.38 1.16
N LEU A 322 9.92 -10.90 0.26
CA LEU A 322 9.08 -9.73 0.52
C LEU A 322 8.06 -9.99 1.64
N HIS A 323 7.46 -11.18 1.69
CA HIS A 323 6.59 -11.57 2.80
C HIS A 323 7.31 -11.59 4.15
N ILE A 324 8.54 -12.11 4.21
CA ILE A 324 9.36 -12.09 5.43
C ILE A 324 9.65 -10.64 5.84
N PHE A 325 10.04 -9.79 4.89
CA PHE A 325 10.27 -8.36 5.14
C PHE A 325 9.05 -7.68 5.77
N TRP A 326 7.86 -7.84 5.18
CA TRP A 326 6.63 -7.25 5.74
C TRP A 326 6.19 -7.89 7.04
N SER A 327 6.42 -9.20 7.21
CA SER A 327 6.13 -9.90 8.47
C SER A 327 6.96 -9.31 9.62
N CYS A 328 8.24 -8.99 9.39
CA CYS A 328 9.07 -8.32 10.38
C CYS A 328 8.49 -6.95 10.79
N LEU A 329 7.98 -6.16 9.82
CA LEU A 329 7.33 -4.88 10.12
C LEU A 329 6.04 -5.07 10.93
N ILE A 330 5.22 -6.05 10.58
CA ILE A 330 3.96 -6.35 11.29
C ILE A 330 4.25 -6.81 12.72
N ILE A 331 5.18 -7.74 12.90
CA ILE A 331 5.58 -8.23 14.24
C ILE A 331 6.12 -7.08 15.09
N HIS A 332 6.93 -6.19 14.51
CA HIS A 332 7.41 -5.01 15.22
C HIS A 332 6.26 -4.09 15.68
N MET A 333 5.27 -3.84 14.81
CA MET A 333 4.08 -3.06 15.16
C MET A 333 3.24 -3.73 16.25
N VAL A 334 3.04 -5.05 16.17
CA VAL A 334 2.32 -5.83 17.20
C VAL A 334 3.06 -5.80 18.54
N TYR A 335 4.39 -5.96 18.54
CA TYR A 335 5.20 -5.87 19.75
C TYR A 335 5.07 -4.49 20.42
N LYS A 336 5.18 -3.40 19.64
CA LYS A 336 4.95 -2.04 20.13
C LYS A 336 3.54 -1.87 20.70
N PHE A 337 2.53 -2.41 20.03
CA PHE A 337 1.14 -2.39 20.50
C PHE A 337 0.95 -3.09 21.85
N MET A 338 1.56 -4.27 22.03
CA MET A 338 1.47 -5.02 23.29
C MET A 338 2.15 -4.31 24.47
N LEU A 339 3.25 -3.59 24.20
CA LEU A 339 3.96 -2.82 25.24
C LEU A 339 3.26 -1.50 25.61
N GLN A 340 2.71 -0.79 24.62
CA GLN A 340 2.21 0.58 24.79
C GLN A 340 0.67 0.65 24.93
N GLY A 341 -0.03 -0.48 24.76
CA GLY A 341 -1.47 -0.60 24.93
C GLY A 341 -2.33 0.17 23.92
N THR A 342 -1.71 0.89 22.98
CA THR A 342 -2.39 1.64 21.91
C THR A 342 -1.58 1.60 20.62
N MET A 343 -2.27 1.50 19.48
CA MET A 343 -1.62 1.49 18.17
C MET A 343 -1.23 2.91 17.78
N GLU A 344 -0.08 3.40 18.25
CA GLU A 344 0.41 4.71 17.87
C GLU A 344 1.06 4.67 16.49
N LYS A 345 0.30 5.21 15.51
CA LYS A 345 0.60 5.51 14.09
C LYS A 345 1.32 4.41 13.30
N ASP A 346 0.66 3.93 12.24
CA ASP A 346 1.20 2.97 11.26
C ASP A 346 2.57 3.47 10.71
N MET A 347 3.66 2.74 11.00
CA MET A 347 5.02 3.10 10.60
C MET A 347 5.21 3.12 9.07
N ARG A 348 4.39 2.38 8.32
CA ARG A 348 4.37 2.42 6.84
C ARG A 348 3.70 3.70 6.33
N SER A 349 2.87 4.34 7.16
CA SER A 349 2.13 5.58 6.89
C SER A 349 2.82 6.86 7.37
N GLU A 350 3.98 6.76 8.03
CA GLU A 350 4.77 7.88 8.55
C GLU A 350 5.43 8.75 7.46
N THR A 351 4.64 9.23 6.50
CA THR A 351 4.95 10.51 5.88
C THR A 351 4.82 11.67 6.90
N GLU A 352 4.57 11.38 8.19
CA GLU A 352 4.20 12.31 9.25
C GLU A 352 5.36 12.72 10.19
N GLU A 353 6.62 12.46 9.85
CA GLU A 353 7.76 12.97 10.64
C GLU A 353 7.66 14.50 10.82
N SER A 354 7.20 15.22 9.79
CA SER A 354 6.97 16.67 9.89
C SER A 354 5.66 17.10 10.58
N ASP A 355 4.71 16.20 10.83
CA ASP A 355 3.49 16.56 11.59
C ASP A 355 3.83 16.67 13.09
N VAL A 356 4.79 15.86 13.58
CA VAL A 356 5.33 15.96 14.95
C VAL A 356 6.15 17.24 15.10
N ASP A 357 6.96 17.59 14.10
CA ASP A 357 7.71 18.85 14.09
C ASP A 357 6.80 20.08 14.01
N GLU A 358 5.70 20.02 13.24
CA GLU A 358 4.70 21.11 13.20
C GLU A 358 3.91 21.23 14.51
N GLU A 359 3.54 20.13 15.16
CA GLU A 359 2.90 20.18 16.48
C GLU A 359 3.86 20.74 17.55
N ARG A 360 5.14 20.32 17.54
CA ARG A 360 6.17 20.87 18.42
C ARG A 360 6.43 22.36 18.18
N GLU A 361 6.54 22.79 16.93
CA GLU A 361 6.73 24.22 16.60
C GLU A 361 5.49 25.05 16.92
N ASN A 362 4.28 24.57 16.63
CA ASN A 362 3.04 25.29 16.98
C ASN A 362 2.89 25.41 18.49
N MET A 363 3.33 24.41 19.26
CA MET A 363 3.42 24.52 20.72
C MET A 363 4.47 25.56 21.14
N MET A 364 5.68 25.54 20.57
CA MET A 364 6.72 26.56 20.86
C MET A 364 6.31 27.99 20.43
N GLU A 365 5.58 28.15 19.33
CA GLU A 365 5.12 29.45 18.81
C GLU A 365 3.97 29.99 19.68
N LYS A 366 3.07 29.12 20.17
CA LYS A 366 2.06 29.49 21.18
C LYS A 366 2.69 29.85 22.52
N GLU A 367 3.71 29.12 22.95
CA GLU A 367 4.43 29.38 24.21
C GLU A 367 5.21 30.70 24.14
N LYS A 368 5.89 30.99 23.03
CA LYS A 368 6.51 32.31 22.78
C LYS A 368 5.49 33.45 22.74
N ASN A 369 4.36 33.28 22.06
CA ASN A 369 3.33 34.31 22.01
C ASN A 369 2.65 34.53 23.37
N GLY A 370 2.50 33.48 24.19
CA GLY A 370 2.03 33.56 25.58
C GLY A 370 3.01 34.30 26.49
N ILE A 371 4.31 34.04 26.35
CA ILE A 371 5.37 34.74 27.10
C ILE A 371 5.44 36.23 26.72
N VAL A 372 5.32 36.57 25.43
CA VAL A 372 5.30 37.97 24.95
C VAL A 372 4.05 38.72 25.42
N HIS A 373 2.90 38.03 25.50
CA HIS A 373 1.68 38.62 26.07
C HIS A 373 1.80 38.85 27.58
N PHE A 374 2.52 37.98 28.31
CA PHE A 374 2.76 38.16 29.74
C PHE A 374 3.75 39.31 30.04
N SER A 375 4.81 39.45 29.23
CA SER A 375 5.77 40.55 29.37
C SER A 375 5.18 41.93 29.05
N ASN A 376 4.27 42.02 28.07
CA ASN A 376 3.61 43.29 27.75
C ASN A 376 2.62 43.75 28.83
N VAL A 377 2.03 42.82 29.60
CA VAL A 377 1.15 43.15 30.74
C VAL A 377 1.97 43.60 31.95
N THR A 378 3.18 43.09 32.15
CA THR A 378 4.06 43.50 33.26
C THR A 378 4.79 44.82 33.00
N SER A 379 4.99 45.23 31.74
CA SER A 379 5.67 46.50 31.41
C SER A 379 4.76 47.74 31.40
N SER A 380 3.44 47.61 31.55
CA SER A 380 2.50 48.76 31.47
C SER A 380 2.12 49.40 32.82
N ASN A 381 2.70 48.97 33.94
CA ASN A 381 2.44 49.58 35.26
C ASN A 381 3.65 50.36 35.78
N TYR A 382 3.95 51.50 35.16
CA TYR A 382 4.64 52.60 35.82
C TYR A 382 3.72 53.82 35.79
N ILE A 383 2.90 53.96 36.84
CA ILE A 383 2.27 55.23 37.20
C ILE A 383 2.75 55.62 38.60
N GLN A 384 3.37 56.78 38.59
CA GLN A 384 3.96 57.58 39.66
C GLN A 384 2.88 58.14 40.61
N ARG A 385 3.04 57.99 41.93
CA ARG A 385 2.56 59.01 42.90
C ARG A 385 3.18 58.87 44.30
N ASN A 386 3.80 59.97 44.73
CA ASN A 386 4.17 60.31 46.11
C ASN A 386 2.92 60.50 47.00
N GLY A 387 3.06 60.29 48.31
CA GLY A 387 2.13 60.78 49.33
C GLY A 387 2.20 60.02 50.65
N SER A 388 2.43 60.77 51.72
CA SER A 388 2.81 60.39 53.09
C SER A 388 1.65 60.02 54.04
N GLU A 389 1.97 59.13 54.99
CA GLU A 389 1.53 59.07 56.40
C GLU A 389 0.17 58.41 56.82
N PRO A 390 0.02 57.97 58.10
CA PRO A 390 -0.29 56.55 58.43
C PRO A 390 -1.50 56.38 59.38
N LEU A 391 -1.88 55.12 59.73
CA LEU A 391 -2.23 54.65 61.10
C LEU A 391 -3.08 53.35 61.15
N ASN A 392 -2.55 52.41 61.93
CA ASN A 392 -3.16 51.61 63.01
C ASN A 392 -4.12 50.41 62.82
N ASN A 393 -3.78 49.41 63.66
CA ASN A 393 -4.58 48.40 64.37
C ASN A 393 -5.18 47.22 63.60
N ARG A 394 -4.71 45.96 63.80
CA ARG A 394 -4.74 45.07 65.00
C ARG A 394 -6.00 44.19 65.01
N ALA A 395 -5.75 42.90 64.75
CA ALA A 395 -6.38 41.65 65.21
C ALA A 395 -7.84 41.66 65.71
N TYR A 396 -8.62 40.63 65.33
CA TYR A 396 -8.99 39.51 66.21
C TYR A 396 -10.00 38.54 65.53
N LEU A 397 -9.76 37.23 65.71
CA LEU A 397 -10.64 36.04 65.88
C LEU A 397 -12.05 36.00 65.20
N THR A 398 -12.56 34.86 64.71
CA THR A 398 -12.86 33.62 65.45
C THR A 398 -13.15 32.42 64.54
N ASN A 399 -12.94 31.24 65.12
CA ASN A 399 -13.21 29.88 64.65
C ASN A 399 -14.70 29.55 64.39
N GLY A 400 -14.94 28.47 63.62
CA GLY A 400 -16.19 27.71 63.60
C GLY A 400 -16.14 26.38 62.82
N HIS A 401 -15.54 25.34 63.42
CA HIS A 401 -15.96 23.92 63.52
C HIS A 401 -16.75 23.16 62.41
N VAL A 402 -16.17 21.99 61.97
CA VAL A 402 -16.73 20.59 61.95
C VAL A 402 -17.87 20.25 60.96
N LYS A 403 -18.01 19.07 60.28
CA LYS A 403 -17.48 17.69 60.36
C LYS A 403 -17.65 16.98 58.99
N GLU A 404 -16.92 15.87 58.86
CA GLU A 404 -16.99 14.79 57.87
C GLU A 404 -18.39 14.26 57.50
N ARG A 405 -18.54 13.91 56.21
CA ARG A 405 -18.93 12.58 55.75
C ARG A 405 -18.37 12.30 54.36
#